data_AF-A0A328STZ9-F1
#
_entry.id   AF-A0A328STZ9-F1
#
_cell.length_a   1.000
_cell.length_b   1.000
_cell.length_c   1.000
_cell.angle_alpha   90.00
_cell.angle_beta   90.00
_cell.angle_gamma   90.00
#
_symmetry.space_group_name_H-M   'P 1'
#
loop_
_entity.id
_entity.type
_entity.pdbx_description
1 polymer ?
#
loop_
_entity_poly.entity_id
_entity_poly.type
_entity_poly.pdbx_seq_one_letter_code
_entity_poly.pdbx_strand_id
1 'polypeptide(L)'
;MMLGNSFRPLWVEYKRPWKLGSLLAGIGLLIAGSFYYRAPDWDVPISIIMAVVTYLTAPWSLRVVVERRWRYLPLAMFFTWFSVDGCYWLYWRARDPVALALMRDANFPASLSLYAMCGLIWYYNGSLKQLLADARTWLKEKK
;
A
#
# COMPACT_ATOMS: atom_id res chain seq x y z
N MET A 1 -20.36 12.86 20.85
CA MET A 1 -20.32 11.38 20.85
C MET A 1 -20.62 10.90 19.43
N MET A 2 -19.61 10.84 18.54
CA MET A 2 -19.72 10.36 17.15
C MET A 2 -18.77 9.16 16.93
N LEU A 3 -18.92 8.13 17.76
CA LEU A 3 -18.11 6.89 17.71
C LEU A 3 -18.89 5.76 17.00
N GLY A 4 -19.54 6.03 15.88
CA GLY A 4 -20.51 5.08 15.30
C GLY A 4 -20.14 4.42 13.97
N ASN A 5 -19.72 5.17 12.95
CA ASN A 5 -19.83 4.69 11.54
C ASN A 5 -18.55 4.73 10.70
N SER A 6 -17.41 5.15 11.24
CA SER A 6 -16.21 5.45 10.44
C SER A 6 -15.13 4.35 10.44
N PHE A 7 -15.50 3.16 10.93
CA PHE A 7 -14.82 1.90 10.66
C PHE A 7 -15.89 0.88 10.25
N ARG A 8 -16.23 0.79 8.96
CA ARG A 8 -16.53 -0.55 8.45
C ARG A 8 -15.40 -1.45 8.95
N PRO A 9 -15.64 -2.67 9.45
CA PRO A 9 -14.55 -3.51 9.89
C PRO A 9 -13.56 -3.58 8.71
N LEU A 10 -12.39 -2.96 8.86
CA LEU A 10 -11.37 -2.85 7.79
C LEU A 10 -11.11 -4.22 7.17
N TRP A 11 -11.30 -5.26 7.98
CA TRP A 11 -11.37 -6.66 7.59
C TRP A 11 -12.30 -7.01 6.42
N VAL A 12 -13.52 -6.47 6.38
CA VAL A 12 -14.44 -6.64 5.24
C VAL A 12 -13.86 -5.96 4.00
N GLU A 13 -13.22 -4.81 4.17
CA GLU A 13 -12.58 -4.10 3.05
C GLU A 13 -11.37 -4.88 2.51
N TYR A 14 -10.49 -5.39 3.38
CA TYR A 14 -9.34 -6.23 2.99
C TYR A 14 -9.74 -7.56 2.35
N LYS A 15 -10.96 -8.05 2.58
CA LYS A 15 -11.47 -9.27 1.94
C LYS A 15 -12.17 -9.04 0.61
N ARG A 16 -12.30 -7.78 0.15
CA ARG A 16 -12.94 -7.51 -1.13
C ARG A 16 -12.15 -8.18 -2.26
N PRO A 17 -12.80 -8.99 -3.12
CA PRO A 17 -12.11 -9.75 -4.16
C PRO A 17 -11.21 -8.90 -5.06
N TRP A 18 -11.63 -7.68 -5.38
CA TRP A 18 -10.84 -6.77 -6.23
C TRP A 18 -9.62 -6.18 -5.53
N LYS A 19 -9.67 -5.97 -4.20
CA LYS A 19 -8.50 -5.51 -3.43
C LYS A 19 -7.48 -6.63 -3.31
N LEU A 20 -7.94 -7.86 -3.07
CA LEU A 20 -7.07 -9.03 -3.10
C LEU A 20 -6.50 -9.28 -4.50
N GLY A 21 -7.31 -9.15 -5.55
CA GLY A 21 -6.86 -9.29 -6.93
C GLY A 21 -5.81 -8.25 -7.31
N SER A 22 -5.98 -6.98 -6.92
CA SER A 22 -4.97 -5.93 -7.15
C SER A 22 -3.70 -6.14 -6.32
N LEU A 23 -3.82 -6.64 -5.08
CA LEU A 23 -2.65 -7.06 -4.29
C LEU A 23 -1.86 -8.19 -4.98
N LEU A 24 -2.55 -9.25 -5.41
CA LEU A 24 -1.93 -10.38 -6.11
C LEU A 24 -1.28 -9.95 -7.43
N ALA A 25 -1.94 -9.07 -8.19
CA ALA A 25 -1.36 -8.49 -9.40
C ALA A 25 -0.09 -7.67 -9.09
N GLY A 26 -0.12 -6.85 -8.04
CA GLY A 26 1.04 -6.10 -7.57
C GLY A 26 2.21 -6.99 -7.16
N ILE A 27 1.94 -8.03 -6.36
CA ILE A 27 2.96 -9.03 -5.98
C ILE A 27 3.52 -9.73 -7.22
N GLY A 28 2.67 -10.14 -8.17
CA GLY A 28 3.10 -10.76 -9.42
C GLY A 28 4.03 -9.84 -10.22
N LEU A 29 3.70 -8.55 -10.30
CA LEU A 29 4.55 -7.56 -10.98
C LEU A 29 5.89 -7.35 -10.26
N LEU A 30 5.89 -7.30 -8.93
CA LEU A 30 7.12 -7.17 -8.15
C LEU A 30 8.04 -8.39 -8.32
N ILE A 31 7.47 -9.59 -8.30
CA ILE A 31 8.20 -10.83 -8.52
C ILE A 31 8.77 -10.86 -9.95
N ALA A 32 7.96 -10.56 -10.96
CA ALA A 32 8.44 -10.48 -12.34
C ALA A 32 9.57 -9.45 -12.51
N GLY A 33 9.44 -8.28 -11.88
CA GLY A 33 10.45 -7.23 -11.85
C GLY A 33 11.77 -7.70 -11.24
N SER A 34 11.73 -8.48 -10.15
CA SER A 34 12.94 -9.02 -9.51
C SER A 34 13.77 -9.90 -10.46
N PHE A 35 13.12 -10.70 -11.30
CA PHE A 35 13.81 -11.55 -12.28
C PHE A 35 14.31 -10.78 -13.50
N TYR A 36 13.60 -9.73 -13.90
CA TYR A 36 13.94 -8.92 -15.06
C TYR A 36 15.09 -7.95 -14.78
N TYR A 37 14.97 -7.13 -13.73
CA TYR A 37 15.97 -6.10 -13.40
C TYR A 37 17.16 -6.65 -12.60
N ARG A 38 16.96 -7.74 -11.84
CA ARG A 38 18.01 -8.39 -11.03
C ARG A 38 18.78 -7.40 -10.13
N ALA A 39 18.06 -6.45 -9.56
CA ALA A 39 18.65 -5.51 -8.61
C ALA A 39 19.13 -6.26 -7.35
N PRO A 40 20.26 -5.87 -6.75
CA PRO A 40 20.90 -6.63 -5.67
C PRO A 40 20.05 -6.68 -4.39
N ASP A 41 19.10 -5.76 -4.23
CA ASP A 41 18.21 -5.63 -3.08
C ASP A 41 16.74 -5.95 -3.41
N TRP A 42 16.47 -6.54 -4.58
CA TRP A 42 15.11 -6.85 -5.03
C TRP A 42 14.95 -8.35 -5.25
N ASP A 43 14.42 -9.03 -4.23
CA ASP A 43 14.09 -10.45 -4.28
C ASP A 43 12.60 -10.74 -4.04
N VAL A 44 12.24 -12.02 -4.16
CA VAL A 44 10.86 -12.48 -3.99
C VAL A 44 10.37 -12.30 -2.54
N PRO A 45 11.14 -12.69 -1.49
CA PRO A 45 10.72 -12.47 -0.11
C PRO A 45 10.43 -11.00 0.22
N ILE A 46 11.31 -10.06 -0.15
CA ILE A 46 11.09 -8.64 0.18
C ILE A 46 9.88 -8.08 -0.55
N SER A 47 9.66 -8.49 -1.80
CA SER A 47 8.48 -8.13 -2.59
C SER A 47 7.18 -8.51 -1.88
N ILE A 48 7.11 -9.71 -1.32
CA ILE A 48 5.93 -10.19 -0.58
C ILE A 48 5.78 -9.42 0.74
N ILE A 49 6.86 -9.26 1.52
CA ILE A 49 6.83 -8.57 2.81
C ILE A 49 6.32 -7.14 2.62
N MET A 50 6.95 -6.37 1.75
CA MET A 50 6.59 -4.96 1.52
C MET A 50 5.18 -4.81 0.95
N ALA A 51 4.77 -5.68 0.02
CA ALA A 51 3.42 -5.63 -0.54
C ALA A 51 2.33 -5.91 0.50
N VAL A 52 2.51 -6.93 1.36
CA VAL A 52 1.55 -7.26 2.41
C VAL A 52 1.49 -6.17 3.48
N VAL A 53 2.64 -5.66 3.92
CA VAL A 53 2.69 -4.57 4.90
C VAL A 53 2.02 -3.31 4.32
N THR A 54 2.30 -2.97 3.06
CA THR A 54 1.66 -1.87 2.34
C THR A 54 0.14 -2.06 2.23
N TYR A 55 -0.33 -3.28 1.93
CA TYR A 55 -1.75 -3.60 1.85
C TYR A 55 -2.49 -3.32 3.15
N LEU A 56 -1.88 -3.67 4.27
CA LEU A 56 -2.47 -3.49 5.58
C LEU A 56 -2.46 -2.01 6.00
N THR A 57 -1.39 -1.27 5.72
CA THR A 57 -1.21 0.06 6.32
C THR A 57 -1.56 1.22 5.40
N ALA A 58 -1.33 1.14 4.08
CA ALA A 58 -1.50 2.26 3.15
C ALA A 58 -2.90 2.89 3.17
N PRO A 59 -4.00 2.11 3.04
CA PRO A 59 -5.34 2.71 3.07
C PRO A 59 -5.68 3.33 4.42
N TRP A 60 -5.13 2.79 5.53
CA TRP A 60 -5.36 3.33 6.86
C TRP A 60 -4.57 4.63 7.09
N SER A 61 -3.27 4.64 6.77
CA SER A 61 -2.44 5.85 6.87
C SER A 61 -3.02 6.99 6.04
N LEU A 62 -3.50 6.71 4.83
CA LEU A 62 -4.14 7.72 3.99
C LEU A 62 -5.42 8.28 4.62
N ARG A 63 -6.27 7.43 5.23
CA ARG A 63 -7.46 7.88 5.98
C ARG A 63 -7.12 8.80 7.13
N VAL A 64 -6.06 8.49 7.88
CA VAL A 64 -5.64 9.34 9.01
C VAL A 64 -5.38 10.77 8.53
N VAL A 65 -4.72 10.93 7.38
CA VAL A 65 -4.42 12.24 6.78
C VAL A 65 -5.68 12.88 6.19
N VAL A 66 -6.39 12.18 5.31
CA VAL A 66 -7.55 12.73 4.58
C VAL A 66 -8.71 13.08 5.52
N GLU A 67 -8.99 12.22 6.49
CA GLU A 67 -10.06 12.41 7.48
C GLU A 67 -9.57 13.21 8.70
N ARG A 68 -8.36 13.79 8.65
CA ARG A 68 -7.78 14.68 9.67
C ARG A 68 -7.78 14.09 11.09
N ARG A 69 -7.51 12.78 11.20
CA ARG A 69 -7.47 12.07 12.49
C ARG A 69 -6.13 12.26 13.19
N TRP A 70 -5.77 13.51 13.51
CA TRP A 70 -4.43 13.91 13.96
C TRP A 70 -3.89 13.15 15.16
N ARG A 71 -4.76 12.66 16.06
CA ARG A 71 -4.37 11.80 17.18
C ARG A 71 -3.60 10.54 16.74
N TYR A 72 -3.88 10.00 15.56
CA TYR A 72 -3.22 8.81 15.01
C TYR A 72 -2.09 9.15 14.04
N LEU A 73 -1.80 10.43 13.80
CA LEU A 73 -0.77 10.85 12.84
C LEU A 73 0.61 10.26 13.17
N PRO A 74 1.09 10.23 14.42
CA PRO A 74 2.39 9.62 14.72
C PRO A 74 2.45 8.14 14.33
N LEU A 75 1.36 7.39 14.57
CA LEU A 75 1.26 5.99 14.20
C LEU A 75 1.15 5.80 12.68
N ALA A 76 0.45 6.69 11.98
CA ALA A 76 0.40 6.70 10.52
C ALA A 76 1.76 7.00 9.89
N MET A 77 2.54 7.92 10.46
CA MET A 77 3.91 8.20 10.03
C MET A 77 4.82 6.99 10.27
N PHE A 78 4.71 6.36 11.45
CA PHE A 78 5.46 5.14 11.76
C PHE A 78 5.15 4.03 10.75
N PHE A 79 3.87 3.73 10.50
CA PHE A 79 3.52 2.68 9.54
C PHE A 79 3.93 3.03 8.12
N THR A 80 3.77 4.28 7.68
CA THR A 80 4.24 4.69 6.35
C THR A 80 5.75 4.48 6.22
N TRP A 81 6.55 4.95 7.19
CA TRP A 81 7.99 4.71 7.19
C TRP A 81 8.33 3.21 7.24
N PHE A 82 7.65 2.45 8.09
CA PHE A 82 7.92 1.02 8.25
C PHE A 82 7.62 0.24 6.96
N SER A 83 6.51 0.55 6.29
CA SER A 83 6.11 -0.09 5.03
C SER A 83 7.04 0.27 3.87
N VAL A 84 7.54 1.51 3.82
CA VAL A 84 8.38 2.02 2.73
C VAL A 84 9.85 1.65 2.90
N ASP A 85 10.35 1.64 4.13
CA ASP A 85 11.79 1.50 4.42
C ASP A 85 12.10 0.63 5.62
N GLY A 86 11.32 0.68 6.71
CA GLY A 86 11.64 -0.05 7.94
C GLY A 86 11.72 -1.57 7.76
N CYS A 87 10.74 -2.19 7.09
CA CYS A 87 10.74 -3.63 6.83
C CYS A 87 11.80 -4.04 5.79
N TYR A 88 12.04 -3.20 4.79
CA TYR A 88 13.12 -3.35 3.82
C TYR A 88 14.49 -3.34 4.50
N TRP A 89 14.74 -2.35 5.35
CA TRP A 89 15.98 -2.21 6.10
C TRP A 89 16.20 -3.39 7.04
N LEU A 90 15.18 -3.84 7.76
CA LEU A 90 15.29 -5.00 8.65
C LEU A 90 15.68 -6.27 7.89
N TYR A 91 15.03 -6.52 6.76
CA TYR A 91 15.28 -7.69 5.92
C TYR A 91 16.71 -7.66 5.36
N TRP A 92 17.08 -6.58 4.67
CA TRP A 92 18.38 -6.51 4.01
C TRP A 92 19.54 -6.34 4.97
N ARG A 93 19.34 -5.73 6.14
CA ARG A 93 20.36 -5.69 7.20
C ARG A 93 20.75 -7.09 7.65
N ALA A 94 19.81 -8.03 7.68
CA ALA A 94 20.09 -9.42 8.04
C ALA A 94 20.59 -10.25 6.85
N ARG A 95 20.14 -9.92 5.63
CA ARG A 95 20.41 -10.68 4.40
C ARG A 95 21.74 -10.32 3.74
N ASP A 96 21.95 -9.04 3.47
CA ASP A 96 23.13 -8.48 2.81
C ASP A 96 23.22 -6.96 3.11
N PRO A 97 24.02 -6.56 4.12
CA PRO A 97 24.20 -5.15 4.47
C PRO A 97 24.83 -4.29 3.37
N VAL A 98 25.57 -4.90 2.42
CA VAL A 98 26.20 -4.17 1.32
C VAL A 98 25.14 -3.79 0.29
N ALA A 99 24.26 -4.73 -0.08
CA ALA A 99 23.12 -4.44 -0.95
C ALA A 99 22.23 -3.33 -0.36
N LEU A 100 21.97 -3.41 0.96
CA LEU A 100 21.23 -2.37 1.69
C LEU A 100 21.88 -0.99 1.56
N ALA A 101 23.19 -0.90 1.80
CA ALA A 101 23.91 0.37 1.76
C ALA A 101 23.89 1.01 0.36
N LEU A 102 23.88 0.20 -0.69
CA LEU A 102 23.87 0.67 -2.08
C LEU A 102 22.49 1.12 -2.55
N MET A 103 21.42 0.47 -2.09
CA MET A 103 20.11 0.60 -2.73
C MET A 103 19.03 1.28 -1.88
N ARG A 104 19.25 1.45 -0.57
CA ARG A 104 18.23 2.02 0.34
C ARG A 104 17.69 3.37 -0.11
N ASP A 105 18.58 4.25 -0.56
CA ASP A 105 18.22 5.59 -1.01
C ASP A 105 17.38 5.57 -2.30
N ALA A 106 17.53 4.54 -3.13
CA ALA A 106 16.70 4.31 -4.30
C ALA A 106 15.37 3.63 -3.94
N ASN A 107 15.37 2.69 -2.98
CA ASN A 107 14.17 2.01 -2.51
C ASN A 107 13.17 3.00 -1.89
N PHE A 108 13.63 3.94 -1.05
CA PHE A 108 12.74 4.84 -0.32
C PHE A 108 11.75 5.62 -1.24
N PRO A 109 12.18 6.38 -2.25
CA PRO A 109 11.26 7.12 -3.12
C PRO A 109 10.40 6.21 -4.00
N ALA A 110 10.92 5.07 -4.47
CA ALA A 110 10.16 4.10 -5.25
C ALA A 110 9.02 3.51 -4.42
N SER A 111 9.34 3.03 -3.22
CA SER A 111 8.40 2.43 -2.29
C SER A 111 7.40 3.45 -1.73
N LEU A 112 7.81 4.70 -1.49
CA LEU A 112 6.89 5.77 -1.06
C LEU A 112 5.85 6.08 -2.15
N SER A 113 6.28 6.14 -3.42
CA SER A 113 5.39 6.37 -4.55
C SER A 113 4.37 5.24 -4.70
N LEU A 114 4.83 3.99 -4.63
CA LEU A 114 3.96 2.82 -4.65
C LEU A 114 3.01 2.80 -3.45
N TYR A 115 3.48 3.15 -2.26
CA TYR A 115 2.67 3.24 -1.04
C TYR A 115 1.53 4.25 -1.19
N ALA A 116 1.81 5.44 -1.73
CA ALA A 116 0.81 6.46 -1.99
C ALA A 116 -0.22 6.01 -3.03
N MET A 117 0.23 5.42 -4.15
CA MET A 117 -0.64 4.86 -5.18
C MET A 117 -1.55 3.76 -4.63
N CYS A 118 -0.98 2.82 -3.88
CA CYS A 118 -1.72 1.74 -3.22
C CYS A 118 -2.73 2.28 -2.20
N GLY A 119 -2.32 3.30 -1.42
CA GLY A 119 -3.19 4.02 -0.51
C GLY A 119 -4.43 4.57 -1.22
N LEU A 120 -4.23 5.25 -2.36
CA LEU A 120 -5.32 5.79 -3.18
C LEU A 120 -6.23 4.69 -3.76
N ILE A 121 -5.65 3.63 -4.32
CA ILE A 121 -6.40 2.51 -4.90
C ILE A 121 -7.27 1.85 -3.83
N TRP A 122 -6.69 1.53 -2.66
CA TRP A 122 -7.40 0.80 -1.61
C TRP A 122 -8.22 1.70 -0.65
N TYR A 123 -8.16 3.02 -0.83
CA TYR A 123 -8.99 4.00 -0.11
C TYR A 123 -10.49 3.81 -0.40
N TYR A 124 -10.85 3.39 -1.61
CA TYR A 124 -12.25 3.18 -1.99
C TYR A 124 -12.87 2.00 -1.23
N ASN A 125 -14.04 2.21 -0.63
CA ASN A 125 -14.74 1.21 0.19
C ASN A 125 -15.89 0.48 -0.54
N GLY A 126 -16.05 0.69 -1.84
CA GLY A 126 -17.10 0.05 -2.63
C GLY A 126 -16.63 -1.22 -3.34
N SER A 127 -17.59 -1.91 -3.93
CA SER A 127 -17.33 -2.94 -4.94
C SER A 127 -16.98 -2.30 -6.30
N LEU A 128 -16.33 -3.06 -7.20
CA LEU A 128 -16.13 -2.60 -8.58
C LEU A 128 -17.44 -2.27 -9.29
N LYS A 129 -18.52 -3.00 -8.99
CA LYS A 129 -19.85 -2.73 -9.55
C LYS A 129 -20.36 -1.34 -9.14
N GLN A 130 -20.17 -0.96 -7.88
CA GLN A 130 -20.51 0.37 -7.37
C GLN A 130 -19.64 1.44 -8.01
N LEU A 131 -18.32 1.23 -8.09
CA LEU A 131 -17.41 2.18 -8.73
C LEU A 131 -17.79 2.44 -10.19
N LEU A 132 -18.14 1.39 -10.93
CA LEU A 132 -18.60 1.50 -12.32
C LEU A 132 -19.97 2.19 -12.43
N ALA A 133 -20.88 1.97 -11.49
CA ALA A 133 -22.17 2.64 -11.46
C ALA A 133 -21.99 4.15 -11.16
N ASP A 134 -21.21 4.49 -10.14
CA ASP A 134 -20.92 5.88 -9.75
C ASP A 134 -20.25 6.65 -10.90
N ALA A 135 -19.26 6.03 -11.56
CA ALA A 135 -18.58 6.61 -12.71
C ALA A 135 -19.54 6.86 -13.89
N ARG A 136 -20.45 5.91 -14.16
CA ARG A 136 -21.47 6.07 -15.22
C ARG A 136 -22.44 7.20 -14.91
N THR A 137 -22.89 7.33 -13.66
CA THR A 137 -23.80 8.41 -13.24
C THR A 137 -23.12 9.76 -13.39
N TRP A 138 -21.88 9.91 -12.90
CA TRP A 138 -21.11 11.15 -13.02
C TRP A 138 -20.87 11.57 -14.48
N LEU A 139 -20.57 10.62 -15.37
CA LEU A 139 -20.41 10.89 -16.80
C LEU A 139 -21.71 11.35 -17.48
N LYS A 140 -22.88 10.93 -16.96
CA LYS A 140 -24.18 11.39 -17.45
C LYS A 140 -24.53 12.79 -16.95
N GLU A 141 -24.18 13.13 -15.71
CA GLU A 141 -24.42 14.47 -15.14
C GLU A 141 -23.56 15.56 -15.79
N LYS A 142 -22.43 15.19 -16.39
CA LYS A 142 -21.53 16.09 -17.12
C LYS A 142 -21.84 16.24 -18.61
N LYS A 143 -22.79 15.48 -19.16
CA LYS A 143 -23.29 15.61 -20.53
C LYS A 143 -24.55 16.46 -20.54
#